data_AF-A0A2V6L380-F1
#
_entry.id   AF-A0A2V6L380-F1
#
_cell.length_a   1.000
_cell.length_b   1.000
_cell.length_c   1.000
_cell.angle_alpha   90.00
_cell.angle_beta   90.00
_cell.angle_gamma   90.00
#
_symmetry.space_group_name_H-M   'P 1'
#
loop_
_entity.id
_entity.type
_entity.pdbx_description
1 polymer ?
#
loop_
_entity_poly.entity_id
_entity_poly.type
_entity_poly.pdbx_seq_one_letter_code
_entity_poly.pdbx_strand_id
1 'polypeptide(L)' 'MHKGLAALAAKIAKALSCGSEYVVTQPVELRILQEMSEAEVSEFPKSHGWRVIRRLGGRQIEFYNDASQRGF' A
#
# COMPACT_ATOMS: atom_id res chain seq x y z
N MET A 1 -12.06 11.92 -5.27
CA MET A 1 -10.61 12.13 -5.04
C MET A 1 -10.33 11.89 -3.56
N HIS A 2 -9.77 10.73 -3.20
CA HIS A 2 -9.44 10.40 -1.81
C HIS A 2 -8.36 11.36 -1.28
N LYS A 3 -8.77 12.36 -0.49
CA LYS A 3 -7.88 13.34 0.15
C LYS A 3 -7.00 12.61 1.16
N GLY A 4 -5.84 12.15 0.72
CA GLY A 4 -4.90 11.39 1.55
C GLY A 4 -4.24 10.22 0.82
N LEU A 5 -4.82 9.75 -0.28
CA LEU A 5 -4.26 8.64 -1.04
C LEU A 5 -2.89 8.97 -1.63
N ALA A 6 -2.72 10.16 -2.22
CA ALA A 6 -1.43 10.59 -2.75
C ALA A 6 -0.35 10.74 -1.66
N ALA A 7 -0.74 11.22 -0.47
CA ALA A 7 0.17 11.34 0.67
C ALA A 7 0.56 9.95 1.22
N LEU A 8 -0.41 9.04 1.30
CA LEU A 8 -0.19 7.65 1.69
C LEU A 8 0.72 6.94 0.67
N ALA A 9 0.48 7.13 -0.62
CA ALA A 9 1.32 6.61 -1.70
C ALA A 9 2.77 7.08 -1.57
N ALA A 10 2.99 8.39 -1.36
CA ALA A 10 4.33 8.94 -1.20
C ALA A 10 5.04 8.37 0.03
N LYS A 11 4.30 8.15 1.13
CA LYS A 11 4.83 7.56 2.36
C LYS A 11 5.20 6.08 2.17
N ILE A 12 4.33 5.29 1.54
CA ILE A 12 4.60 3.88 1.20
C ILE A 12 5.80 3.81 0.26
N ALA A 13 5.84 4.61 -0.80
CA ALA A 13 6.94 4.67 -1.76
C ALA A 13 8.27 4.96 -1.07
N LYS A 14 8.29 5.95 -0.16
CA LYS A 14 9.50 6.29 0.60
C LYS A 14 9.94 5.15 1.50
N ALA A 15 9.01 4.50 2.19
CA ALA A 15 9.33 3.36 3.04
C ALA A 15 9.86 2.16 2.23
N LEU A 16 9.19 1.81 1.12
CA LEU A 16 9.61 0.73 0.21
C LEU A 16 10.86 1.06 -0.61
N SER A 17 11.27 2.33 -0.66
CA SER A 17 12.58 2.72 -1.22
C SER A 17 13.71 2.50 -0.21
N CYS A 18 13.42 2.54 1.09
CA CYS A 18 14.39 2.28 2.15
C CYS A 18 14.38 0.84 2.66
N GLY A 19 13.31 0.07 2.42
CA GLY A 19 13.15 -1.30 2.88
C GLY A 19 12.24 -2.13 1.98
N SER A 20 12.04 -3.40 2.33
CA SER A 20 11.30 -4.36 1.50
C SER A 20 9.80 -4.42 1.83
N GLU A 21 9.38 -3.84 2.97
CA GLU A 21 8.02 -3.93 3.48
C GLU A 21 7.57 -2.63 4.16
N TYR A 22 6.26 -2.36 4.11
CA TYR A 22 5.59 -1.29 4.81
C TYR A 22 4.28 -1.77 5.38
N VAL A 23 4.17 -1.76 6.70
CA VAL A 23 2.96 -2.16 7.42
C VAL A 23 2.15 -0.91 7.75
N VAL A 24 0.90 -0.88 7.30
CA VAL A 24 -0.03 0.19 7.67
C VAL A 24 -0.47 -0.02 9.11
N THR A 25 0.06 0.83 9.99
CA THR A 25 -0.23 0.79 11.43
C THR A 25 -1.07 1.96 11.90
N GLN A 26 -1.11 3.08 11.15
CA GLN A 26 -1.87 4.25 11.59
C GLN A 26 -3.36 4.11 11.22
N PRO A 27 -4.27 4.39 12.17
CA PRO A 27 -5.72 4.29 11.92
C PRO A 27 -6.21 5.18 10.76
N VAL A 28 -5.57 6.33 10.53
CA VAL A 28 -5.91 7.25 9.44
C VAL A 28 -5.59 6.66 8.07
N GLU A 29 -4.47 5.95 7.94
CA GLU A 29 -4.06 5.29 6.70
C GLU A 29 -4.94 4.09 6.41
N LEU A 30 -5.27 3.32 7.47
CA LEU A 30 -6.23 2.23 7.39
C LEU A 30 -7.60 2.71 6.95
N ARG A 31 -8.09 3.85 7.46
CA ARG A 31 -9.35 4.46 7.03
C ARG A 31 -9.35 4.77 5.53
N ILE A 32 -8.28 5.40 5.02
CA ILE A 32 -8.16 5.71 3.58
C ILE A 32 -8.25 4.42 2.74
N LEU A 33 -7.58 3.35 3.17
CA LEU A 33 -7.60 2.06 2.47
C LEU A 33 -8.90 1.26 2.68
N GLN A 34 -9.67 1.55 3.73
CA GLN A 34 -11.00 0.99 3.96
C GLN A 34 -12.10 1.74 3.18
N GLU A 35 -11.89 3.03 2.91
CA GLU A 35 -12.74 3.82 2.02
C GLU A 35 -12.57 3.41 0.55
N MET A 36 -11.43 2.78 0.22
CA MET A 36 -11.18 2.18 -1.10
C MET A 36 -11.83 0.81 -1.22
N SER A 37 -12.39 0.52 -2.39
CA SER A 37 -12.90 -0.83 -2.69
C SER A 37 -11.75 -1.84 -2.73
N GLU A 38 -12.06 -3.12 -2.51
CA GLU A 38 -11.04 -4.18 -2.51
C GLU A 38 -10.29 -4.27 -3.86
N ALA A 39 -11.00 -4.00 -4.97
CA ALA A 39 -10.39 -3.90 -6.29
C ALA A 39 -9.35 -2.75 -6.35
N GLU A 40 -9.69 -1.58 -5.81
CA GLU A 40 -8.79 -0.42 -5.81
C GLU A 40 -7.56 -0.65 -4.91
N VAL A 41 -7.74 -1.28 -3.75
CA VAL A 41 -6.61 -1.62 -2.86
C VAL A 41 -5.68 -2.67 -3.50
N SER A 42 -6.22 -3.56 -4.33
CA SER A 42 -5.43 -4.55 -5.08
C SER A 42 -4.73 -3.95 -6.31
N GLU A 43 -5.33 -2.95 -6.96
CA GLU A 43 -4.80 -2.32 -8.18
C GLU A 43 -3.82 -1.16 -7.90
N PHE A 44 -4.08 -0.39 -6.85
CA PHE A 44 -3.22 0.72 -6.39
C PHE A 44 -1.74 0.32 -6.27
N PRO A 45 -1.36 -0.73 -5.51
CA PRO A 45 0.03 -1.13 -5.37
C PRO A 45 0.60 -1.68 -6.68
N LYS A 46 -0.20 -2.35 -7.52
CA LYS A 46 0.26 -2.82 -8.85
C LYS A 46 0.67 -1.66 -9.76
N SER A 47 -0.06 -0.55 -9.72
CA SER A 47 0.30 0.66 -10.47
C SER A 47 1.62 1.28 -10.04
N HIS A 48 2.10 0.94 -8.85
CA HIS A 48 3.35 1.42 -8.27
C HIS A 48 4.48 0.37 -8.25
N GLY A 49 4.24 -0.85 -8.77
CA GLY A 49 5.21 -1.95 -8.71
C GLY A 49 5.35 -2.57 -7.32
N TRP A 50 4.29 -2.51 -6.52
CA TRP A 50 4.24 -3.06 -5.16
C TRP A 50 3.26 -4.22 -5.09
N ARG A 51 3.45 -5.04 -4.07
CA ARG A 51 2.52 -6.11 -3.70
C ARG A 51 1.81 -5.73 -2.41
N VAL A 52 0.54 -6.08 -2.27
CA VAL A 52 -0.23 -5.86 -1.04
C VAL A 52 -0.78 -7.16 -0.49
N ILE A 53 -0.79 -7.28 0.83
CA ILE A 53 -1.39 -8.39 1.56
C ILE A 53 -2.27 -7.80 2.66
N ARG A 54 -3.53 -8.24 2.72
CA ARG A 54 -4.44 -7.98 3.83
C ARG A 54 -4.30 -9.11 4.85
N ARG A 55 -3.86 -8.79 6.07
CA ARG A 55 -3.76 -9.76 7.18
C ARG A 55 -4.69 -9.37 8.33
N LEU A 56 -4.97 -10.34 9.20
CA LEU A 56 -5.85 -10.21 10.37
C LEU A 56 -7.26 -9.69 10.01
N GLY A 57 -8.00 -10.45 9.20
CA GLY A 57 -9.43 -10.17 8.94
C GLY A 57 -9.74 -8.81 8.31
N GLY A 58 -8.79 -8.24 7.54
CA GLY A 58 -8.94 -6.95 6.89
C GLY A 58 -8.56 -5.72 7.74
N ARG A 59 -8.00 -5.93 8.93
CA ARG A 59 -7.53 -4.85 9.82
C ARG A 59 -6.09 -4.44 9.60
N GLN A 60 -5.26 -5.27 8.97
CA GLN A 60 -3.88 -4.94 8.69
C GLN A 60 -3.62 -5.03 7.20
N ILE A 61 -2.96 -4.02 6.66
CA ILE A 61 -2.57 -3.96 5.26
C ILE A 61 -1.05 -3.83 5.21
N GLU A 62 -0.41 -4.75 4.53
CA GLU A 62 1.03 -4.84 4.38
C GLU A 62 1.37 -4.64 2.90
N PHE A 63 2.24 -3.67 2.62
CA PHE A 63 2.79 -3.44 1.30
C PHE A 63 4.20 -3.99 1.25
N TYR A 64 4.56 -4.58 0.13
CA TYR A 64 5.89 -5.11 -0.14
C TYR A 64 6.41 -4.54 -1.44
N ASN A 65 7.71 -4.28 -1.48
CA ASN A 65 8.37 -3.90 -2.71
C ASN A 65 8.44 -5.14 -3.61
N ASP A 66 7.79 -5.10 -4.77
CA ASP A 66 7.91 -6.18 -5.74
C ASP A 66 9.17 -5.92 -6.57
N ALA A 67 10.33 -6.20 -5.97
CA ALA A 67 11.63 -6.06 -6.64
C ALA A 67 11.72 -6.92 -7.92
N SER A 68 10.85 -7.92 -8.08
CA SER A 68 10.71 -8.74 -9.29
C SER A 68 10.12 -7.98 -10.49
N GLN A 69 9.45 -6.84 -10.29
CA GLN A 69 8.99 -5.96 -11.38
C GLN A 69 10.03 -4.93 -11.82
N ARG A 70 11.16 -4.79 -11.11
CA ARG A 70 12.37 -4.17 -11.67
C ARG A 70 13.09 -5.19 -12.53
N GLY A 71 12.46 -5.60 -13.62
CA GLY A 71 13.16 -6.28 -14.71
C GLY A 71 14.24 -5.33 -15.24
N PHE A 72 15.50 -5.73 -15.09
CA PHE A 72 16.62 -5.16 -15.84
C PHE A 72 16.49 -5.54 -17.32
#